data_AF-A0A164BBP0-F1
#
_entry.id   AF-A0A164BBP0-F1
#
_cell.length_a   1.000
_cell.length_b   1.000
_cell.length_c   1.000
_cell.angle_alpha   90.00
_cell.angle_beta   90.00
_cell.angle_gamma   90.00
#
_symmetry.space_group_name_H-M   'P 1'
#
loop_
_entity.id
_entity.type
_entity.pdbx_description
1 polymer ?
#
loop_
_entity_poly.entity_id
_entity_poly.type
_entity_poly.pdbx_seq_one_letter_code
_entity_poly.pdbx_strand_id
1 'polypeptide(L)'
;MQSSQPKDNRGWEEKFYSIKDDLIEHAKDYSRYESGFYWNDSQHSGLLFISSRMVGKYQLRLISDDNIESWIEHCGLNASETAECLERYDHAIYVHHAEAFSITKDGLDFSSGTYTKTPHGECYSREFVAWFNDFSVDLLKEGKEDLKIVKWCDG
;
A
#
# COMPACT_ATOMS: atom_id res chain seq x y z
N MET A 1 -2.70 46.04 10.48
CA MET A 1 -2.77 44.92 9.51
C MET A 1 -2.50 43.65 10.29
N GLN A 2 -3.55 42.87 10.56
CA GLN A 2 -3.44 41.65 11.36
C GLN A 2 -2.91 40.52 10.50
N SER A 3 -1.86 39.85 11.00
CA SER A 3 -1.25 38.67 10.44
C SER A 3 -2.24 37.50 10.46
N SER A 4 -2.66 37.05 9.29
CA SER A 4 -3.37 35.78 9.10
C SER A 4 -2.37 34.64 9.21
N GLN A 5 -2.02 34.24 10.44
CA GLN A 5 -1.43 32.92 10.67
C GLN A 5 -2.49 31.84 10.35
N PRO A 6 -2.12 30.72 9.70
CA PRO A 6 -3.05 29.62 9.47
C PRO A 6 -3.55 29.06 10.80
N LYS A 7 -4.86 28.86 10.89
CA LYS A 7 -5.51 28.16 12.00
C LYS A 7 -4.97 26.73 12.04
N ASP A 8 -4.24 26.43 13.10
CA ASP A 8 -4.07 25.12 13.74
C ASP A 8 -4.78 23.94 13.04
N ASN A 9 -4.02 23.13 12.29
CA ASN A 9 -4.52 21.99 11.51
C ASN A 9 -4.72 20.71 12.36
N ARG A 10 -4.61 20.78 13.69
CA ARG A 10 -4.75 19.61 14.58
C ARG A 10 -6.14 18.97 14.61
N GLY A 11 -7.14 19.56 13.95
CA GLY A 11 -8.48 18.97 13.79
C GLY A 11 -8.64 17.92 12.69
N TRP A 12 -7.60 17.69 11.86
CA TRP A 12 -7.67 16.74 10.73
C TRP A 12 -7.31 15.30 11.11
N GLU A 13 -6.53 15.09 12.16
CA GLU A 13 -5.99 13.76 12.52
C GLU A 13 -7.03 12.84 13.17
N GLU A 14 -8.06 13.37 13.85
CA GLU A 14 -8.99 12.51 14.61
C GLU A 14 -10.19 11.96 13.81
N LYS A 15 -10.43 12.42 12.56
CA LYS A 15 -11.65 12.04 11.82
C LYS A 15 -11.51 10.88 10.84
N PHE A 16 -10.29 10.48 10.45
CA PHE A 16 -10.13 9.60 9.30
C PHE A 16 -9.67 8.17 9.60
N TYR A 17 -9.33 7.85 10.85
CA TYR A 17 -8.92 6.49 11.25
C TYR A 17 -10.03 5.41 11.18
N SER A 18 -11.19 5.69 10.56
CA SER A 18 -12.23 4.68 10.31
C SER A 18 -13.10 4.91 9.06
N ILE A 19 -12.72 5.80 8.13
CA ILE A 19 -13.60 6.07 6.99
C ILE A 19 -13.53 4.91 6.00
N LYS A 20 -14.64 4.18 5.91
CA LYS A 20 -14.97 3.36 4.74
C LYS A 20 -14.91 4.29 3.53
N ASP A 21 -13.86 4.15 2.74
CA ASP A 21 -13.64 4.91 1.52
C ASP A 21 -13.67 3.90 0.38
N ASP A 22 -14.76 3.92 -0.38
CA ASP A 22 -15.02 2.90 -1.39
C ASP A 22 -14.29 3.25 -2.69
N LEU A 23 -13.63 2.26 -3.31
CA LEU A 23 -13.02 2.42 -4.62
C LEU A 23 -14.12 2.66 -5.66
N ILE A 24 -14.05 3.80 -6.35
CA ILE A 24 -14.98 4.20 -7.41
C ILE A 24 -14.47 3.74 -8.78
N GLU A 25 -13.18 3.93 -9.04
CA GLU A 25 -12.57 3.69 -10.34
C GLU A 25 -11.09 3.37 -10.17
N HIS A 26 -10.60 2.34 -10.88
CA HIS A 26 -9.18 2.07 -11.00
C HIS A 26 -8.75 2.31 -12.45
N ALA A 27 -7.86 3.29 -12.64
CA ALA A 27 -7.27 3.64 -13.93
C ALA A 27 -5.77 3.31 -13.92
N LYS A 28 -5.14 3.39 -15.10
CA LYS A 28 -3.71 3.13 -15.24
C LYS A 28 -2.86 4.02 -14.31
N ASP A 29 -3.17 5.31 -14.29
CA ASP A 29 -2.33 6.32 -13.63
C ASP A 29 -2.84 6.71 -12.24
N TYR A 30 -4.08 6.31 -11.87
CA TYR A 30 -4.64 6.61 -10.56
C TYR A 30 -5.67 5.58 -10.11
N SER A 31 -5.87 5.51 -8.80
CA SER A 31 -7.04 4.91 -8.16
C SER A 31 -7.92 6.01 -7.57
N ARG A 32 -9.20 6.01 -7.90
CA ARG A 32 -10.17 6.99 -7.41
C ARG A 32 -11.05 6.37 -6.34
N TYR A 33 -11.06 7.00 -5.19
CA TYR A 33 -11.96 6.70 -4.07
C TYR A 33 -12.91 7.88 -3.84
N GLU A 34 -13.84 7.77 -2.89
CA GLU A 34 -14.76 8.87 -2.55
C GLU A 34 -14.01 10.09 -2.04
N SER A 35 -12.89 9.87 -1.34
CA SER A 35 -12.02 10.92 -0.82
C SER A 35 -11.23 11.69 -1.88
N GLY A 36 -10.95 11.08 -3.03
CA GLY A 36 -10.15 11.71 -4.09
C GLY A 36 -9.42 10.73 -5.00
N PHE A 37 -8.36 11.23 -5.62
CA PHE A 37 -7.53 10.55 -6.60
C PHE A 37 -6.16 10.25 -5.98
N TYR A 38 -5.77 8.98 -5.99
CA TYR A 38 -4.47 8.48 -5.56
C TYR A 38 -3.67 8.15 -6.81
N TRP A 39 -2.63 8.92 -7.09
CA TRP A 39 -1.80 8.78 -8.28
C TRP A 39 -0.85 7.62 -8.09
N ASN A 40 -0.97 6.61 -8.97
CA ASN A 40 -0.26 5.36 -8.84
C ASN A 40 1.24 5.61 -9.06
N ASP A 41 2.06 5.10 -8.14
CA ASP A 41 3.50 5.11 -8.30
C ASP A 41 3.92 3.89 -9.12
N SER A 42 4.21 4.10 -10.39
CA SER A 42 4.67 3.01 -11.28
C SER A 42 6.14 2.63 -11.08
N GLN A 43 6.92 3.44 -10.35
CA GLN A 43 8.34 3.18 -10.12
C GLN A 43 8.58 2.39 -8.85
N HIS A 44 7.71 2.54 -7.85
CA HIS A 44 7.81 1.84 -6.58
C HIS A 44 6.78 0.71 -6.50
N SER A 45 7.26 -0.48 -6.18
CA SER A 45 6.41 -1.65 -5.92
C SER A 45 7.02 -2.51 -4.82
N GLY A 46 6.17 -3.26 -4.14
CA GLY A 46 6.57 -4.27 -3.17
C GLY A 46 5.92 -5.62 -3.47
N LEU A 47 6.41 -6.64 -2.80
CA LEU A 47 5.85 -7.98 -2.88
C LEU A 47 5.89 -8.62 -1.49
N LEU A 48 4.77 -9.16 -1.06
CA LEU A 48 4.67 -9.93 0.18
C LEU A 48 4.51 -11.40 -0.19
N PHE A 49 5.43 -12.24 0.28
CA PHE A 49 5.22 -13.69 0.31
C PHE A 49 4.67 -14.07 1.68
N ILE A 50 3.56 -14.80 1.69
CA ILE A 50 2.82 -15.13 2.89
C ILE A 50 2.47 -16.61 2.96
N SER A 51 2.43 -17.15 4.18
CA SER A 51 1.96 -18.52 4.43
C SER A 51 0.44 -18.60 4.35
N SER A 52 -0.10 -19.79 4.01
CA SER A 52 -1.55 -20.05 4.03
C SER A 52 -2.20 -19.71 5.39
N ARG A 53 -1.45 -19.85 6.48
CA ARG A 53 -1.90 -19.52 7.83
C ARG A 53 -2.27 -18.04 7.95
N MET A 54 -1.49 -17.14 7.32
CA MET A 54 -1.76 -15.70 7.37
C MET A 54 -3.00 -15.31 6.56
N VAL A 55 -3.23 -15.98 5.43
CA VAL A 55 -4.45 -15.78 4.64
C VAL A 55 -5.69 -16.02 5.49
N GLY A 56 -5.73 -17.15 6.21
CA GLY A 56 -6.84 -17.46 7.12
C GLY A 56 -6.92 -16.51 8.31
N LYS A 57 -5.78 -16.17 8.94
CA LYS A 57 -5.73 -15.28 10.11
C LYS A 57 -6.24 -13.88 9.80
N TYR A 58 -5.87 -13.32 8.66
CA TYR A 58 -6.20 -11.94 8.27
C TYR A 58 -7.36 -11.85 7.26
N GLN A 59 -7.94 -12.99 6.86
CA GLN A 59 -8.98 -13.07 5.83
C GLN A 59 -8.60 -12.36 4.52
N LEU A 60 -7.37 -12.58 4.07
CA LEU A 60 -6.82 -11.93 2.89
C LEU A 60 -7.56 -12.41 1.63
N ARG A 61 -7.84 -11.48 0.72
CA ARG A 61 -8.43 -11.79 -0.58
C ARG A 61 -7.31 -12.06 -1.56
N LEU A 62 -7.28 -13.28 -2.09
CA LEU A 62 -6.27 -13.71 -3.06
C LEU A 62 -6.90 -14.00 -4.41
N ILE A 63 -6.08 -13.86 -5.45
CA ILE A 63 -6.42 -14.28 -6.81
C ILE A 63 -6.23 -15.80 -6.88
N SER A 64 -7.30 -16.53 -7.21
CA SER A 64 -7.36 -17.99 -7.12
C SER A 64 -6.40 -18.74 -8.05
N ASP A 65 -5.92 -18.09 -9.12
CA ASP A 65 -5.04 -18.70 -10.12
C ASP A 65 -3.62 -18.12 -10.10
N ASP A 66 -3.25 -17.43 -9.00
CA ASP A 66 -1.94 -16.81 -8.90
C ASP A 66 -0.84 -17.85 -8.61
N ASN A 67 0.24 -17.83 -9.41
CA ASN A 67 1.34 -18.78 -9.28
C ASN A 67 2.49 -18.16 -8.48
N ILE A 68 2.58 -18.52 -7.20
CA ILE A 68 3.66 -18.05 -6.32
C ILE A 68 5.05 -18.39 -6.85
N GLU A 69 5.25 -19.54 -7.48
CA GLU A 69 6.56 -19.94 -8.01
C GLU A 69 7.05 -18.92 -9.05
N SER A 70 6.15 -18.48 -9.94
CA SER A 70 6.45 -17.44 -10.92
C SER A 70 6.82 -16.11 -10.25
N TRP A 71 6.14 -15.72 -9.16
CA TRP A 71 6.52 -14.50 -8.43
C TRP A 71 7.91 -14.61 -7.79
N ILE A 72 8.21 -15.74 -7.16
CA ILE A 72 9.51 -16.01 -6.53
C ILE A 72 10.63 -15.98 -7.57
N GLU A 73 10.43 -16.58 -8.74
CA GLU A 73 11.42 -16.60 -9.82
C GLU A 73 11.69 -15.20 -10.39
N HIS A 74 10.67 -14.36 -10.54
CA HIS A 74 10.82 -13.02 -11.12
C HIS A 74 11.37 -11.97 -10.15
N CYS A 75 11.38 -12.22 -8.85
CA CYS A 75 11.81 -11.23 -7.85
C CYS A 75 13.33 -11.14 -7.65
N GLY A 76 14.12 -11.95 -8.39
CA GLY A 76 15.58 -11.83 -8.45
C GLY A 76 16.32 -12.34 -7.21
N LEU A 77 15.70 -13.24 -6.45
CA LEU A 77 16.31 -13.90 -5.29
C LEU A 77 17.43 -14.85 -5.69
N ASN A 78 18.36 -15.09 -4.77
CA ASN A 78 19.37 -16.12 -4.98
C ASN A 78 18.78 -17.54 -4.75
N ALA A 79 19.48 -18.58 -5.21
CA ALA A 79 18.98 -19.96 -5.14
C ALA A 79 18.60 -20.44 -3.72
N SER A 80 19.32 -20.02 -2.69
CA SER A 80 19.00 -20.38 -1.31
C SER A 80 17.73 -19.68 -0.83
N GLU A 81 17.57 -18.41 -1.17
CA GLU A 81 16.37 -17.64 -0.84
C GLU A 81 15.14 -18.14 -1.60
N THR A 82 15.30 -18.47 -2.87
CA THR A 82 14.23 -19.08 -3.70
C THR A 82 13.75 -20.38 -3.07
N ALA A 83 14.67 -21.29 -2.71
CA ALA A 83 14.32 -22.54 -2.07
C ALA A 83 13.59 -22.33 -0.73
N GLU A 84 14.08 -21.39 0.10
CA GLU A 84 13.42 -21.04 1.37
C GLU A 84 12.01 -20.47 1.16
N CYS A 85 11.80 -19.65 0.12
CA CYS A 85 10.49 -19.08 -0.16
C CYS A 85 9.49 -20.14 -0.64
N LEU A 86 9.93 -21.04 -1.52
CA LEU A 86 9.10 -22.14 -2.03
C LEU A 86 8.74 -23.16 -0.94
N GLU A 87 9.53 -23.26 0.12
CA GLU A 87 9.24 -24.14 1.26
C GLU A 87 8.21 -23.54 2.23
N ARG A 88 8.21 -22.20 2.39
CA ARG A 88 7.50 -21.53 3.51
C ARG A 88 6.25 -20.76 3.13
N TYR A 89 6.18 -20.29 1.90
CA TYR A 89 5.11 -19.39 1.47
C TYR A 89 4.28 -20.04 0.38
N ASP A 90 2.99 -19.77 0.42
CA ASP A 90 2.01 -20.35 -0.50
C ASP A 90 1.36 -19.29 -1.41
N HIS A 91 1.45 -18.01 -1.01
CA HIS A 91 0.80 -16.92 -1.72
C HIS A 91 1.67 -15.67 -1.81
N ALA A 92 1.38 -14.86 -2.83
CA ALA A 92 2.00 -13.56 -3.05
C ALA A 92 0.93 -12.45 -3.01
N ILE A 93 1.30 -11.29 -2.49
CA ILE A 93 0.52 -10.05 -2.60
C ILE A 93 1.42 -9.00 -3.22
N TYR A 94 1.05 -8.53 -4.42
CA TYR A 94 1.71 -7.39 -5.04
C TYR A 94 1.26 -6.11 -4.34
N VAL A 95 2.22 -5.31 -3.90
CA VAL A 95 1.98 -4.07 -3.16
C VAL A 95 2.07 -2.89 -4.12
N HIS A 96 0.94 -2.25 -4.35
CA HIS A 96 0.82 -0.99 -5.07
C HIS A 96 1.13 0.18 -4.15
N HIS A 97 1.73 1.22 -4.73
CA HIS A 97 1.98 2.49 -4.05
C HIS A 97 1.25 3.63 -4.78
N ALA A 98 0.99 4.70 -4.03
CA ALA A 98 0.58 5.97 -4.59
C ALA A 98 1.66 7.00 -4.27
N GLU A 99 2.07 7.80 -5.25
CA GLU A 99 3.06 8.87 -5.03
C GLU A 99 2.42 10.18 -4.60
N ALA A 100 1.13 10.34 -4.88
CA ALA A 100 0.43 11.57 -4.62
C ALA A 100 -1.09 11.40 -4.46
N PHE A 101 -1.72 12.41 -3.90
CA PHE A 101 -3.15 12.51 -3.68
C PHE A 101 -3.68 13.88 -4.09
N SER A 102 -4.88 13.91 -4.68
CA SER A 102 -5.63 15.13 -4.93
C SER A 102 -7.14 14.89 -4.79
N ILE A 103 -7.87 15.85 -4.20
CA ILE A 103 -9.34 15.75 -4.05
C ILE A 103 -10.03 15.77 -5.42
N THR A 104 -9.48 16.53 -6.36
CA THR A 104 -9.95 16.62 -7.74
C THR A 104 -8.89 16.12 -8.71
N LYS A 105 -9.32 15.67 -9.89
CA LYS A 105 -8.43 15.10 -10.91
C LYS A 105 -7.37 16.11 -11.40
N ASP A 106 -7.72 17.37 -11.55
CA ASP A 106 -6.78 18.42 -12.01
C ASP A 106 -6.09 19.15 -10.84
N GLY A 107 -6.34 18.74 -9.61
CA GLY A 107 -5.89 19.43 -8.39
C GLY A 107 -4.49 19.04 -7.92
N LEU A 108 -3.74 18.27 -8.73
CA LEU A 108 -2.43 17.78 -8.33
C LEU A 108 -1.38 18.88 -8.45
N ASP A 109 -0.85 19.30 -7.31
CA ASP A 109 0.24 20.27 -7.24
C ASP A 109 1.44 19.68 -6.49
N PHE A 110 2.38 19.12 -7.27
CA PHE A 110 3.65 18.58 -6.76
C PHE A 110 4.54 19.65 -6.11
N SER A 111 4.32 20.94 -6.37
CA SER A 111 5.10 22.03 -5.76
C SER A 111 4.66 22.36 -4.34
N SER A 112 3.47 21.94 -3.95
CA SER A 112 2.86 22.26 -2.64
C SER A 112 3.50 21.55 -1.45
N GLY A 113 4.30 20.50 -1.69
CA GLY A 113 4.89 19.65 -0.64
C GLY A 113 3.87 18.89 0.23
N THR A 114 2.58 18.95 -0.10
CA THR A 114 1.49 18.27 0.62
C THR A 114 0.83 17.16 -0.19
N TYR A 115 1.31 16.91 -1.40
CA TYR A 115 0.73 15.93 -2.32
C TYR A 115 0.82 14.48 -1.80
N THR A 116 1.73 14.17 -0.87
CA THR A 116 1.82 12.84 -0.23
C THR A 116 0.86 12.68 0.95
N LYS A 117 0.24 13.76 1.43
CA LYS A 117 -0.68 13.72 2.57
C LYS A 117 -2.07 13.35 2.10
N THR A 118 -2.52 12.17 2.50
CA THR A 118 -3.85 11.67 2.18
C THR A 118 -4.73 11.65 3.43
N PRO A 119 -6.06 11.54 3.28
CA PRO A 119 -6.95 11.29 4.41
C PRO A 119 -6.62 10.02 5.20
N HIS A 120 -5.95 9.04 4.59
CA HIS A 120 -5.65 7.73 5.20
C HIS A 120 -4.19 7.60 5.68
N GLY A 121 -3.48 8.73 5.77
CA GLY A 121 -2.07 8.78 6.12
C GLY A 121 -1.20 9.22 4.95
N GLU A 122 0.11 9.18 5.16
CA GLU A 122 1.08 9.56 4.14
C GLU A 122 1.28 8.41 3.13
N CYS A 123 1.33 8.72 1.84
CA CYS A 123 1.45 7.82 0.68
C CYS A 123 2.43 6.63 0.82
N TYR A 124 3.49 6.77 1.62
CA TYR A 124 4.51 5.73 1.81
C TYR A 124 4.59 5.20 3.25
N SER A 125 3.70 5.66 4.14
CA SER A 125 3.55 5.10 5.48
C SER A 125 3.01 3.67 5.42
N ARG A 126 3.38 2.83 6.39
CA ARG A 126 2.97 1.42 6.42
C ARG A 126 1.45 1.28 6.55
N GLU A 127 0.85 2.15 7.34
CA GLU A 127 -0.58 2.24 7.59
C GLU A 127 -1.34 2.54 6.30
N PHE A 128 -0.89 3.54 5.55
CA PHE A 128 -1.47 3.89 4.25
C PHE A 128 -1.32 2.75 3.26
N VAL A 129 -0.11 2.20 3.10
CA VAL A 129 0.15 1.13 2.12
C VAL A 129 -0.70 -0.10 2.43
N ALA A 130 -0.85 -0.46 3.71
CA ALA A 130 -1.71 -1.56 4.12
C ALA A 130 -3.19 -1.30 3.78
N TRP A 131 -3.70 -0.10 4.08
CA TRP A 131 -5.05 0.32 3.69
C TRP A 131 -5.25 0.26 2.17
N PHE A 132 -4.33 0.84 1.40
CA PHE A 132 -4.42 0.95 -0.05
C PHE A 132 -4.41 -0.40 -0.78
N ASN A 133 -3.85 -1.44 -0.13
CA ASN A 133 -3.73 -2.80 -0.67
C ASN A 133 -4.68 -3.80 0.03
N ASP A 134 -5.68 -3.33 0.77
CA ASP A 134 -6.72 -4.16 1.42
C ASP A 134 -6.16 -5.25 2.36
N PHE A 135 -5.15 -4.92 3.17
CA PHE A 135 -4.65 -5.80 4.23
C PHE A 135 -4.43 -5.08 5.56
N SER A 136 -4.44 -5.84 6.66
CA SER A 136 -4.19 -5.28 8.00
C SER A 136 -2.72 -4.90 8.15
N VAL A 137 -2.44 -3.69 8.67
CA VAL A 137 -1.06 -3.24 8.97
C VAL A 137 -0.32 -4.18 9.93
N ASP A 138 -1.05 -4.92 10.77
CA ASP A 138 -0.46 -5.91 11.68
C ASP A 138 0.16 -7.10 10.95
N LEU A 139 -0.25 -7.39 9.71
CA LEU A 139 0.41 -8.40 8.87
C LEU A 139 1.90 -8.09 8.73
N LEU A 140 2.27 -6.81 8.59
CA LEU A 140 3.66 -6.37 8.43
C LEU A 140 4.54 -6.57 9.67
N LYS A 141 3.96 -7.03 10.79
CA LYS A 141 4.65 -7.34 12.04
C LYS A 141 4.91 -8.84 12.20
N GLU A 142 4.41 -9.67 11.29
CA GLU A 142 4.59 -11.11 11.33
C GLU A 142 6.05 -11.51 11.09
N GLY A 143 6.43 -12.65 11.65
CA GLY A 143 7.79 -13.16 11.54
C GLY A 143 8.10 -13.78 10.17
N LYS A 144 9.39 -14.01 9.90
CA LYS A 144 9.91 -14.66 8.68
C LYS A 144 9.46 -16.11 8.44
N GLU A 145 8.70 -16.68 9.37
CA GLU A 145 8.04 -17.98 9.21
C GLU A 145 6.77 -17.84 8.38
N ASP A 146 6.16 -16.65 8.40
CA ASP A 146 4.83 -16.38 7.85
C ASP A 146 4.80 -15.24 6.83
N LEU A 147 5.81 -14.37 6.84
CA LEU A 147 5.91 -13.21 5.97
C LEU A 147 7.35 -12.97 5.52
N LYS A 148 7.55 -12.82 4.21
CA LYS A 148 8.72 -12.16 3.62
C LYS A 148 8.26 -10.95 2.81
N ILE A 149 8.91 -9.81 3.06
CA ILE A 149 8.72 -8.59 2.28
C ILE A 149 9.90 -8.48 1.31
N VAL A 150 9.61 -8.44 0.01
CA VAL A 150 10.58 -8.24 -1.05
C VAL A 150 10.31 -6.90 -1.72
N LYS A 151 11.24 -5.96 -1.52
CA LYS A 151 11.08 -4.53 -1.85
C LYS A 151 9.92 -3.89 -1.09
N TRP A 152 10.10 -2.65 -0.65
CA TRP A 152 9.08 -1.92 0.10
C TRP A 152 9.25 -0.43 -0.08
N CYS A 153 8.43 0.24 -0.91
CA CYS A 153 8.59 1.66 -1.23
C CYS A 153 10.00 2.08 -1.73
N ASP A 154 10.92 1.14 -1.96
CA ASP A 154 12.34 1.43 -2.16
C ASP A 154 12.62 1.46 -3.66
N GLY A 155 12.96 2.65 -4.15
CA GLY A 155 13.64 2.85 -5.43
C GLY A 155 15.13 2.56 -5.30
#